data_AF-A0A820BU43-F1
#
_entry.id   AF-A0A820BU43-F1
#
_cell.length_a   1.000
_cell.length_b   1.000
_cell.length_c   1.000
_cell.angle_alpha   90.00
_cell.angle_beta   90.00
_cell.angle_gamma   90.00
#
_symmetry.space_group_name_H-M   'P 1'
#
loop_
_entity.id
_entity.type
_entity.pdbx_description
1 polymer ?
#
loop_
_entity_poly.entity_id
_entity_poly.type
_entity_poly.pdbx_seq_one_letter_code
_entity_poly.pdbx_strand_id
1 'polypeptide(L)' 'MVSVSVVLIITQVTWFSEIFSTAPVSAKYVMPTIGFGIGWLVIDEFRKLCVRKFPHSIIAKIA' A
#
# COMPACT_ATOMS: atom_id res chain seq x y z
N MET A 1 -5.49 1.98 11.27
CA MET A 1 -4.78 3.14 11.87
C MET A 1 -3.60 2.70 12.74
N VAL A 2 -3.72 1.60 13.51
CA VAL A 2 -2.63 1.03 14.32
C VAL A 2 -1.33 0.81 13.52
N SER A 3 -1.39 0.30 12.29
CA SER A 3 -0.21 0.03 11.46
C SER A 3 0.60 1.29 11.11
N VAL A 4 -0.07 2.41 10.81
CA VAL A 4 0.58 3.68 10.46
C VAL A 4 1.27 4.27 11.69
N SER A 5 0.61 4.21 12.84
CA SER A 5 1.17 4.67 14.11
C SER A 5 2.46 3.91 14.47
N VAL A 6 2.48 2.59 14.28
CA VAL A 6 3.66 1.77 14.54
C VAL A 6 4.83 2.16 13.63
N VAL A 7 4.58 2.38 12.33
CA VAL A 7 5.63 2.80 11.37
C VAL A 7 6.23 4.14 11.76
N LEU A 8 5.40 5.13 12.13
CA LEU A 8 5.87 6.46 12.52
C LEU A 8 6.70 6.43 13.82
N ILE A 9 6.28 5.64 14.81
CA ILE A 9 7.03 5.47 16.05
C ILE A 9 8.41 4.85 15.76
N ILE A 10 8.46 3.78 14.96
CA ILE A 10 9.72 3.09 14.64
C ILE A 10 10.67 3.98 13.82
N THR A 11 10.17 4.79 12.89
CA THR A 11 11.02 5.62 12.02
C THR A 11 11.46 6.95 12.62
N GLN A 12 10.75 7.48 13.62
CA GLN A 12 11.06 8.77 14.24
C GLN A 12 11.76 8.64 15.61
N VAL A 13 11.62 7.50 16.29
CA VAL A 13 12.26 7.28 17.59
C VAL A 13 13.70 6.81 17.40
N THR A 14 14.65 7.68 17.74
CA THR A 14 16.10 7.48 17.58
C THR A 14 16.62 6.23 18.30
N TRP A 15 15.99 5.86 19.43
CA TRP A 15 16.31 4.64 20.18
C TRP A 15 16.01 3.35 19.37
N PHE A 16 14.94 3.34 18.58
CA PHE A 16 14.62 2.22 17.69
C PHE A 16 15.55 2.18 16.48
N SER A 17 15.93 3.36 15.94
CA SER A 17 16.92 3.46 14.87
C SER A 17 18.27 2.83 15.23
N GLU A 18 18.73 3.00 16.48
CA GLU A 18 20.00 2.40 16.94
C GLU A 18 19.91 0.88 17.14
N ILE A 19 18.79 0.38 17.67
CA ILE A 19 18.60 -1.07 17.93
C ILE A 19 18.36 -1.86 16.64
N PHE A 20 17.60 -1.29 15.70
CA PHE A 20 17.25 -1.93 14.43
C PHE A 20 18.13 -1.47 13.26
N SER A 21 19.20 -0.69 13.53
CA SER A 21 20.10 -0.13 12.51
C SER A 21 19.35 0.54 11.35
N THR A 22 18.26 1.23 11.66
CA THR A 22 17.36 1.83 10.67
C THR A 22 17.61 3.34 10.61
N ALA A 23 18.07 3.87 9.48
CA ALA A 23 18.24 5.31 9.31
C ALA A 23 16.88 6.04 9.35
N PRO A 24 16.81 7.28 9.88
CA PRO A 24 15.57 8.06 9.86
C PRO A 24 15.11 8.27 8.41
N VAL A 25 13.99 7.63 8.06
CA VAL A 25 13.47 7.63 6.69
C VAL A 25 12.70 8.92 6.45
N SER A 26 13.21 9.78 5.58
CA SER A 26 12.52 10.98 5.13
C SER A 26 11.18 10.62 4.47
N ALA A 27 10.14 11.42 4.69
CA ALA A 27 8.80 11.22 4.15
C ALA A 27 8.76 11.01 2.62
N LYS A 28 9.79 11.51 1.90
CA LYS A 28 9.96 11.32 0.47
C LYS A 28 10.01 9.86 0.02
N TYR A 29 10.49 8.95 0.87
CA TYR A 29 10.57 7.52 0.56
C TYR A 29 9.29 6.74 0.88
N VAL A 30 8.35 7.34 1.62
CA VAL A 30 7.02 6.76 1.90
C VAL A 30 6.03 7.09 0.80
N MET A 31 6.25 8.17 0.06
CA MET A 31 5.33 8.62 -0.99
C MET A 31 5.14 7.62 -2.15
N PRO A 32 6.18 6.90 -2.64
CA PRO A 32 6.01 5.88 -3.67
C PRO A 32 5.10 4.73 -3.22
N THR A 33 5.22 4.26 -1.97
CA THR A 33 4.43 3.12 -1.48
C THR A 33 2.96 3.49 -1.34
N ILE A 34 2.65 4.74 -0.97
CA ILE A 34 1.28 5.26 -1.00
C ILE A 34 0.74 5.29 -2.45
N GLY A 35 1.55 5.77 -3.40
CA GLY A 35 1.19 5.77 -4.82
C GLY A 35 0.88 4.37 -5.35
N PHE A 36 1.71 3.37 -5.01
CA PHE A 36 1.45 1.97 -5.35
C PHE A 36 0.19 1.42 -4.68
N GLY A 37 -0.05 1.74 -3.41
CA GLY A 37 -1.25 1.30 -2.69
C GLY A 37 -2.54 1.83 -3.33
N ILE A 38 -2.55 3.11 -3.73
CA ILE A 38 -3.68 3.72 -4.44
C ILE A 38 -3.84 3.08 -5.82
N GLY A 39 -2.75 2.92 -6.57
CA GLY A 39 -2.78 2.27 -7.88
C GLY A 39 -3.34 0.84 -7.81
N TRP A 40 -2.95 0.08 -6.78
CA TRP A 40 -3.47 -1.26 -6.56
C TRP A 40 -4.96 -1.28 -6.26
N LEU A 41 -5.45 -0.35 -5.43
CA LEU A 41 -6.88 -0.19 -5.16
C LEU A 41 -7.67 0.10 -6.44
N VAL A 42 -7.17 1.01 -7.28
CA VAL A 42 -7.80 1.33 -8.57
C VAL A 42 -7.87 0.10 -9.47
N ILE A 43 -6.81 -0.71 -9.53
CA ILE A 43 -6.79 -1.94 -10.33
C ILE A 43 -7.83 -2.95 -9.83
N ASP A 44 -7.94 -3.16 -8.52
CA ASP A 44 -8.90 -4.12 -7.97
C ASP A 44 -10.36 -3.65 -8.13
N GLU A 45 -10.63 -2.36 -7.96
CA GLU A 45 -11.96 -1.80 -8.26
C GLU A 45 -12.29 -1.87 -9.74
N PHE A 46 -11.33 -1.53 -10.61
CA PHE A 46 -11.51 -1.64 -12.06
C PHE A 46 -11.80 -3.09 -12.48
N ARG A 47 -11.09 -4.06 -11.91
CA ARG A 47 -11.37 -5.49 -12.13
C ARG A 47 -12.79 -5.86 -11.69
N LYS A 48 -13.23 -5.42 -10.51
CA LYS A 48 -14.62 -5.66 -10.02
C LYS A 48 -15.66 -5.01 -10.94
N LEU A 49 -15.40 -3.80 -11.44
CA LEU A 49 -16.28 -3.11 -12.38
C LEU A 49 -16.37 -3.85 -13.72
N CYS A 50 -15.24 -4.33 -14.24
CA CYS A 50 -15.19 -5.13 -15.47
C CYS A 50 -15.98 -6.43 -15.35
N VAL A 51 -15.84 -7.16 -14.23
CA VAL A 51 -16.59 -8.41 -13.99
C VAL A 51 -18.10 -8.14 -13.85
N ARG A 52 -18.50 -7.04 -13.19
CA ARG A 52 -19.92 -6.66 -13.03
C ARG A 52 -20.56 -6.22 -14.34
N LYS A 53 -19.83 -5.51 -15.20
CA LYS A 53 -20.35 -4.96 -16.46
C LYS A 53 -20.30 -5.96 -17.62
N PHE A 54 -19.39 -6.94 -17.57
CA PHE A 54 -19.25 -7.99 -18.59
C PHE A 54 -19.28 -9.40 -17.95
N PRO A 55 -20.43 -9.85 -17.43
CA PRO A 55 -20.56 -11.14 -16.74
C PRO A 55 -20.28 -12.36 -17.63
N HIS A 56 -20.32 -12.20 -18.96
CA HIS A 56 -20.05 -13.27 -19.92
C HIS A 56 -18.68 -13.17 -20.64
N SER A 57 -17.82 -12.23 -20.24
CA SER A 57 -16.46 -12.10 -20.78
C SER A 57 -15.49 -13.10 -20.14
N ILE A 58 -14.43 -13.48 -20.86
CA ILE A 58 -13.33 -14.35 -20.39
C ILE A 58 -12.73 -13.84 -19.05
N ILE A 59 -12.79 -12.52 -18.82
CA ILE A 59 -12.33 -11.85 -17.60
C ILE A 59 -13.16 -12.27 -16.37
N ALA A 60 -14.46 -12.53 -16.52
CA ALA A 60 -15.31 -13.04 -15.44
C ALA A 60 -15.07 -14.53 -15.14
N LYS A 61 -14.48 -15.27 -16.09
CA LYS A 61 -14.15 -16.69 -15.94
C LYS A 61 -12.82 -16.95 -15.23
N ILE A 62 -11.94 -15.94 -15.18
CA ILE A 62 -10.64 -15.97 -14.49
C ILE A 62 -10.75 -15.39 -13.05
N ALA A 63 -11.81 -14.62 -12.78
CA ALA A 63 -12.07 -13.99 -11.49
C ALA A 63 -12.48 -14.99 -10.40
#